data_AF-A0A7C4HNG0-F1
#
_entry.id   AF-A0A7C4HNG0-F1
#
_cell.length_a   1.000
_cell.length_b   1.000
_cell.length_c   1.000
_cell.angle_alpha   90.00
_cell.angle_beta   90.00
_cell.angle_gamma   90.00
#
_symmetry.space_group_name_H-M   'P 1'
#
loop_
_entity.id
_entity.type
_entity.pdbx_description
1 polymer ?
#
loop_
_entity_poly.entity_id
_entity_poly.type
_entity_poly.pdbx_seq_one_letter_code
_entity_poly.pdbx_strand_id
1 'polypeptide(L)' 'MTEEITVKTGTKIEPAEEKTLDPSKMGVMLAGPPPEGEVEAQGYWGYTRCPWCGHVGRSYISTTRYLYYRCGWCGRPFRA' A
#
# COMPACT_ATOMS: atom_id res chain seq x y z
N MET A 1 -9.24 21.42 13.25
CA MET A 1 -9.65 20.96 11.91
C MET A 1 -9.15 19.54 11.83
N THR A 2 -10.04 18.55 11.83
CA THR A 2 -9.63 17.15 11.77
C THR A 2 -9.26 16.90 10.32
N GLU A 3 -7.97 16.94 10.00
CA GLU A 3 -7.47 16.51 8.70
C GLU A 3 -7.94 15.07 8.50
N GLU A 4 -8.90 14.86 7.60
CA GLU A 4 -9.36 13.53 7.22
C GLU A 4 -8.19 12.82 6.53
N ILE A 5 -7.40 12.13 7.34
CA ILE A 5 -6.32 11.29 6.84
C ILE A 5 -6.99 10.22 5.97
N THR A 6 -6.86 10.36 4.66
CA THR A 6 -7.41 9.40 3.70
C THR A 6 -6.55 8.13 3.75
N VAL A 7 -7.02 7.15 4.52
CA VAL A 7 -6.38 5.83 4.62
C VAL A 7 -7.02 4.90 3.60
N LYS A 8 -6.26 4.52 2.56
CA LYS A 8 -6.73 3.57 1.55
C LYS A 8 -6.57 2.14 2.09
N THR A 9 -7.65 1.37 2.14
CA THR A 9 -7.55 -0.03 2.59
C THR A 9 -7.08 -0.90 1.43
N GLY A 10 -5.97 -1.62 1.62
CA GLY A 10 -5.48 -2.56 0.62
C GLY A 10 -6.44 -3.73 0.43
N THR A 11 -6.34 -4.41 -0.71
CA THR A 11 -7.13 -5.61 -1.02
C THR A 11 -6.27 -6.86 -0.85
N LYS A 12 -6.83 -7.90 -0.25
CA LYS A 12 -6.17 -9.21 -0.14
C LYS A 12 -5.99 -9.79 -1.53
N ILE A 13 -4.79 -10.23 -1.85
CA ILE A 13 -4.53 -10.98 -3.08
C ILE A 13 -4.71 -12.46 -2.80
N GLU A 14 -5.18 -13.22 -3.80
CA GLU A 14 -5.29 -14.66 -3.69
C GLU A 14 -3.90 -15.31 -3.72
N PRO A 15 -3.71 -16.47 -3.05
CA PRO A 15 -2.43 -17.17 -3.04
C PRO A 15 -1.98 -17.63 -4.43
N ALA A 16 -2.89 -17.73 -5.40
CA ALA A 16 -2.55 -17.99 -6.80
C ALA A 16 -1.91 -16.75 -7.48
N GLU A 17 -2.41 -15.55 -7.19
CA GLU A 17 -1.81 -14.27 -7.63
C GLU A 17 -0.47 -14.03 -6.92
N GLU A 18 -0.35 -14.38 -5.64
CA GLU A 18 0.91 -14.27 -4.90
C GLU A 18 2.04 -15.10 -5.52
N LYS A 19 1.74 -16.30 -6.03
CA LYS A 19 2.74 -17.19 -6.64
C LYS A 19 3.22 -16.74 -8.02
N THR A 20 2.43 -15.95 -8.74
CA THR A 20 2.80 -15.39 -10.04
C THR A 20 3.47 -14.02 -9.91
N LEU A 21 3.40 -13.41 -8.73
CA LEU A 21 4.05 -12.14 -8.43
C LEU A 21 5.52 -12.35 -8.09
N ASP A 22 6.37 -11.62 -8.82
CA ASP A 22 7.77 -11.50 -8.49
C ASP A 22 7.92 -10.64 -7.21
N PRO A 23 8.43 -11.19 -6.10
CA PRO A 23 8.61 -10.42 -4.87
C PRO A 23 9.57 -9.23 -5.04
N SER A 24 10.46 -9.28 -6.04
CA SER A 24 11.34 -8.18 -6.42
C SER A 24 10.63 -7.01 -7.09
N LYS A 25 9.43 -7.24 -7.65
CA LYS A 25 8.58 -6.20 -8.26
C LYS A 25 7.53 -5.66 -7.30
N MET A 26 7.45 -6.21 -6.09
CA MET A 26 6.53 -5.75 -5.06
C MET A 26 7.15 -4.62 -4.25
N GLY A 27 6.36 -3.59 -4.00
CA GLY A 27 6.73 -2.56 -3.04
C GLY A 27 6.66 -3.08 -1.61
N VAL A 28 7.30 -2.38 -0.68
CA VAL A 28 7.15 -2.66 0.76
C VAL A 28 6.34 -1.52 1.37
N MET A 29 5.30 -1.88 2.13
CA MET A 29 4.59 -0.91 2.95
C MET A 29 5.48 -0.52 4.13
N LEU A 30 5.88 0.74 4.17
CA LEU A 30 6.78 1.28 5.19
C LEU A 30 5.99 1.85 6.36
N ALA A 31 6.57 1.79 7.56
CA ALA A 31 6.04 2.51 8.71
C ALA A 31 6.39 4.01 8.59
N GLY A 32 5.47 4.87 9.02
CA GLY A 32 5.65 6.33 9.06
C GLY A 32 4.74 7.10 8.09
N PRO A 33 4.71 8.44 8.21
CA PRO A 33 3.86 9.31 7.40
C PRO A 33 4.34 9.36 5.94
N PRO A 34 3.45 9.51 4.95
CA PRO A 34 3.86 9.81 3.59
C PRO A 34 4.68 11.12 3.56
N PRO A 35 5.67 11.23 2.67
CA PRO A 35 6.41 12.48 2.47
C PRO A 35 5.45 13.64 2.12
N GLU A 36 5.66 14.79 2.77
CA GLU A 36 4.88 16.00 2.52
C GLU A 36 5.30 16.64 1.18
N GLY A 37 4.32 16.98 0.33
CA GLY A 37 4.55 17.73 -0.92
C GLY A 37 4.40 16.93 -2.22
N GLU A 38 4.02 15.66 -2.18
CA GLU A 38 3.69 14.92 -3.42
C GLU A 38 2.27 15.24 -3.90
N VAL A 39 2.20 15.87 -5.08
CA VAL A 39 0.95 16.20 -5.79
C VAL A 39 0.42 14.96 -6.50
N GLU A 40 -0.89 14.72 -6.40
CA GLU A 40 -1.60 13.61 -7.05
C GLU A 40 -1.51 13.71 -8.59
N ALA A 41 -0.41 13.20 -9.16
CA ALA A 41 -0.26 13.02 -10.60
C ALA A 41 -0.73 11.60 -10.97
N GLN A 42 0.20 10.73 -11.37
CA GLN A 42 -0.08 9.33 -11.74
C GLN A 42 -0.04 8.36 -10.53
N GLY A 43 0.34 8.89 -9.38
CA GLY A 43 0.37 8.23 -8.09
C GLY A 43 0.98 9.15 -7.04
N TYR A 44 0.70 8.87 -5.79
CA TYR A 44 1.11 9.65 -4.62
C TYR A 44 1.45 8.71 -3.47
N TRP A 45 2.30 9.12 -2.54
CA TRP A 45 2.43 8.38 -1.30
C TRP A 45 1.24 8.69 -0.39
N GLY A 46 0.52 7.65 0.01
CA GLY A 46 -0.64 7.77 0.87
C GLY A 46 -0.61 6.76 2.01
N TYR A 47 -1.49 6.97 2.98
CA TYR A 47 -1.70 5.99 4.03
C TYR A 47 -2.41 4.78 3.48
N THR A 48 -1.87 3.60 3.77
CA THR A 48 -2.44 2.33 3.32
C THR A 48 -2.59 1.39 4.50
N ARG A 49 -3.79 0.83 4.64
CA ARG A 49 -4.10 -0.17 5.66
C ARG A 49 -3.93 -1.57 5.11
N CYS A 50 -3.08 -2.36 5.74
CA CYS A 50 -2.94 -3.77 5.44
C CYS A 50 -4.24 -4.52 5.76
N PRO A 51 -4.85 -5.24 4.80
CA PRO A 51 -6.10 -5.96 5.02
C PRO A 51 -5.95 -7.25 5.84
N TRP A 52 -4.71 -7.68 6.11
CA TRP A 52 -4.42 -8.91 6.84
C TRP A 52 -4.32 -8.69 8.35
N CYS A 53 -3.52 -7.71 8.76
CA CYS A 53 -3.26 -7.42 10.16
C CYS A 53 -3.83 -6.08 10.63
N GLY A 54 -4.37 -5.27 9.72
CA GLY A 54 -4.91 -3.94 10.03
C GLY A 54 -3.85 -2.85 10.24
N HIS A 55 -2.55 -3.17 10.14
CA HIS A 55 -1.46 -2.20 10.28
C HIS A 55 -1.56 -1.11 9.20
N VAL A 56 -1.42 0.15 9.62
CA VAL A 56 -1.42 1.31 8.72
C VAL A 56 0.01 1.78 8.54
N GLY A 57 0.44 1.84 7.29
CA GLY A 57 1.72 2.42 6.91
C GLY A 57 1.55 3.36 5.72
N ARG A 58 2.66 3.73 5.10
CA ARG A 58 2.66 4.44 3.82
C ARG A 58 2.99 3.49 2.67
N SER A 59 2.31 3.69 1.55
CA SER A 59 2.67 3.03 0.29
C SER A 59 2.44 4.00 -0.88
N TYR A 60 3.05 3.71 -2.03
CA TYR A 60 2.84 4.51 -3.22
C TYR A 60 1.52 4.09 -3.89
N ILE A 61 0.51 4.94 -3.83
CA ILE A 61 -0.80 4.65 -4.38
C ILE A 61 -0.82 5.18 -5.81
N SER A 62 -0.94 4.30 -6.78
CA SER A 62 -1.16 4.73 -8.16
C SER A 62 -2.66 4.95 -8.41
N THR A 63 -2.98 6.00 -9.16
CA THR A 63 -4.35 6.35 -9.53
C THR A 63 -4.84 5.55 -10.74
N THR A 64 -3.93 4.91 -11.50
CA THR A 64 -4.23 4.24 -12.77
C THR A 64 -4.16 2.71 -12.69
N ARG A 65 -3.50 2.15 -11.68
CA ARG A 65 -3.33 0.71 -11.51
C ARG A 65 -3.16 0.32 -10.04
N TYR A 66 -3.56 -0.90 -9.71
CA TYR A 66 -3.20 -1.50 -8.44
C TYR A 66 -1.72 -1.85 -8.40
N LEU A 67 -1.05 -1.50 -7.31
CA LEU A 67 0.32 -1.88 -7.04
C LEU A 67 0.35 -2.94 -5.95
N TYR A 68 1.27 -3.88 -6.08
CA TYR A 68 1.41 -4.97 -5.13
C TYR A 68 2.42 -4.59 -4.05
N TYR A 69 1.99 -4.73 -2.80
CA TYR A 69 2.76 -4.37 -1.62
C TYR A 69 2.90 -5.56 -0.69
N ARG A 70 4.06 -5.68 -0.07
CA ARG A 70 4.27 -6.54 1.09
C ARG A 70 4.12 -5.71 2.35
N CYS A 71 3.28 -6.15 3.28
CA CYS A 71 3.17 -5.51 4.58
C CYS A 71 4.49 -5.66 5.35
N GLY A 72 5.13 -4.54 5.73
CA GLY A 72 6.35 -4.58 6.55
C GLY A 72 6.15 -5.17 7.95
N TRP A 73 4.91 -5.29 8.43
CA TRP A 73 4.59 -5.83 9.75
C TRP A 73 4.29 -7.34 9.73
N CYS A 74 3.28 -7.78 8.96
CA CYS A 74 2.89 -9.19 8.93
C CYS A 74 3.54 -9.98 7.78
N GLY A 75 4.32 -9.34 6.91
CA GLY A 75 4.99 -9.97 5.79
C GLY A 75 4.05 -10.48 4.69
N ARG A 76 2.74 -10.31 4.82
CA ARG A 76 1.76 -10.75 3.81
C ARG A 76 1.60 -9.74 2.69
N PRO A 77 1.51 -10.21 1.43
CA PRO A 77 1.30 -9.34 0.30
C PRO A 77 -0.17 -8.97 0.13
N PHE A 78 -0.41 -7.81 -0.45
CA PHE A 78 -1.72 -7.23 -0.74
C PHE A 78 -1.59 -6.26 -1.92
N ARG A 79 -2.70 -5.78 -2.48
CA ARG A 79 -2.70 -4.78 -3.56
C ARG A 79 -3.36 -3.47 -3.12
N ALA A 80 -2.86 -2.31 -3.54
CA ALA A 80 -3.39 -0.99 -3.19
C ALA A 80 -3.34 0.02 -4.35
#